data_AF-A0A939YUN8-F1
#
_entry.id   AF-A0A939YUN8-F1
#
_cell.length_a   1.000
_cell.length_b   1.000
_cell.length_c   1.000
_cell.angle_alpha   90.00
_cell.angle_beta   90.00
_cell.angle_gamma   90.00
#
_symmetry.space_group_name_H-M   'P 1'
#
loop_
_entity.id
_entity.type
_entity.pdbx_description
1 polymer ?
#
loop_
_entity_poly.entity_id
_entity_poly.type
_entity_poly.pdbx_seq_one_letter_code
_entity_poly.pdbx_strand_id
1 'polypeptide(L)'
;MNIRDALRNKCYFPALALTLTLPDVCGAVEYPKETSVAKRYIEWYDKCLGEAVAQIEKQPYLSGEVVYNLRNTFLHTGSPNIDSNKVKEEDNRLDRFILILGDATVILESTFFIDTPSVKYRLIAVDITHLCDMICNAALCYYEHNKDKFGWDFLITPQESITDPRKPPEEDLIISLINEKLEAEGESFRVKSISKKSNKDLISELLDKIKSDKKLKQELDEGKTVHIEKGDISLDVTFTDHNWQVRGKSDTPLTFSEDSKKEVVGKREAQIRSFFGEHFKEKKYKQKKEVIIRAVMKSKTKQQLNIALMKNFSSEETGAIYKKLKPLIKDLPGN
;
A
#
# COMPACT_ATOMS: atom_id res chain seq x y z
N MET A 1 -4.30 2.54 0.10
CA MET A 1 -3.95 2.77 -1.32
C MET A 1 -2.85 1.78 -1.69
N ASN A 2 -3.08 0.92 -2.69
CA ASN A 2 -2.15 -0.13 -3.11
C ASN A 2 -1.17 0.43 -4.18
N ILE A 3 0.13 0.12 -4.10
CA ILE A 3 1.15 0.55 -5.08
C ILE A 3 0.74 0.19 -6.51
N ARG A 4 0.17 -1.01 -6.71
CA ARG A 4 -0.28 -1.46 -8.03
C ARG A 4 -1.48 -0.66 -8.55
N ASP A 5 -2.33 -0.14 -7.66
CA ASP A 5 -3.42 0.75 -8.07
C ASP A 5 -2.89 2.09 -8.55
N ALA A 6 -1.87 2.62 -7.87
CA ALA A 6 -1.19 3.84 -8.30
C ALA A 6 -0.56 3.66 -9.69
N LEU A 7 0.16 2.55 -9.94
CA LEU A 7 0.70 2.22 -11.26
C LEU A 7 -0.39 2.12 -12.34
N ARG A 8 -1.50 1.42 -12.06
CA ARG A 8 -2.64 1.30 -13.00
C ARG A 8 -3.27 2.65 -13.35
N ASN A 9 -3.23 3.60 -12.42
CA ASN A 9 -3.71 4.97 -12.61
C ASN A 9 -2.61 5.94 -13.10
N LYS A 10 -1.43 5.43 -13.47
CA LYS A 10 -0.27 6.23 -13.92
C LYS A 10 0.23 7.23 -12.87
N CYS A 11 -0.07 6.99 -11.60
CA CYS A 11 0.48 7.72 -10.46
C CYS A 11 1.88 7.18 -10.12
N TYR A 12 2.81 7.35 -11.06
CA TYR A 12 4.14 6.73 -11.05
C TYR A 12 4.99 7.14 -9.86
N PHE A 13 5.13 8.43 -9.58
CA PHE A 13 5.98 8.92 -8.49
C PHE A 13 5.47 8.54 -7.09
N PRO A 14 4.16 8.63 -6.77
CA PRO A 14 3.64 8.06 -5.53
C PRO A 14 3.86 6.55 -5.42
N ALA A 15 3.68 5.81 -6.52
CA ALA A 15 3.94 4.37 -6.54
C ALA A 15 5.40 4.08 -6.22
N LEU A 16 6.34 4.74 -6.91
CA LEU A 16 7.77 4.58 -6.69
C LEU A 16 8.17 4.97 -5.26
N ALA A 17 7.65 6.07 -4.74
CA ALA A 17 7.99 6.52 -3.39
C ALA A 17 7.62 5.45 -2.35
N LEU A 18 6.41 4.90 -2.43
CA LEU A 18 5.96 3.83 -1.54
C LEU A 18 6.76 2.54 -1.75
N THR A 19 6.99 2.14 -3.01
CA THR A 19 7.82 0.97 -3.35
C THR A 19 9.21 1.06 -2.71
N LEU A 20 9.89 2.20 -2.85
CA LEU A 20 11.26 2.37 -2.38
C LEU A 20 11.38 2.34 -0.85
N THR A 21 10.26 2.44 -0.10
CA THR A 21 10.25 2.23 1.36
C THR A 21 10.12 0.76 1.78
N LEU A 22 9.69 -0.14 0.89
CA LEU A 22 9.49 -1.55 1.24
C LEU A 22 10.80 -2.23 1.69
N PRO A 23 11.95 -2.05 1.01
CA PRO A 23 13.20 -2.64 1.48
C PRO A 23 13.67 -2.08 2.84
N ASP A 24 13.32 -0.84 3.20
CA ASP A 24 13.59 -0.30 4.54
C ASP A 24 12.81 -1.07 5.61
N VAL A 25 11.51 -1.29 5.39
CA VAL A 25 10.65 -2.03 6.32
C VAL A 25 11.10 -3.48 6.44
N CYS A 26 11.30 -4.16 5.31
CA CYS A 26 11.69 -5.56 5.31
C CYS A 26 13.12 -5.75 5.83
N GLY A 27 14.05 -4.84 5.53
CA GLY A 27 15.41 -4.85 6.07
C GLY A 27 15.45 -4.60 7.58
N ALA A 28 14.57 -3.73 8.11
CA ALA A 28 14.46 -3.51 9.55
C ALA A 28 13.98 -4.77 10.29
N VAL A 29 13.06 -5.52 9.68
CA VAL A 29 12.54 -6.79 10.22
C VAL A 29 13.58 -7.91 10.12
N GLU A 30 14.28 -8.03 8.99
CA GLU A 30 15.27 -9.09 8.79
C GLU A 30 16.53 -8.89 9.63
N TYR A 31 16.93 -7.63 9.83
CA TYR A 31 18.18 -7.27 10.50
C TYR A 31 17.93 -6.31 11.68
N PRO A 32 17.23 -6.72 12.74
CA PRO A 32 16.83 -5.81 13.82
C PRO A 32 18.01 -5.23 14.63
N LYS A 33 19.17 -5.89 14.60
CA LYS A 33 20.39 -5.47 15.32
C LYS A 33 21.30 -4.54 14.52
N GLU A 34 21.10 -4.44 13.21
CA GLU A 34 21.91 -3.56 12.37
C GLU A 34 21.36 -2.13 12.45
N THR A 35 22.21 -1.18 12.82
CA THR A 35 21.78 0.22 13.04
C THR A 35 21.84 1.04 11.76
N SER A 36 22.67 0.63 10.80
CA SER A 36 22.76 1.29 9.50
C SER A 36 21.55 0.96 8.63
N VAL A 37 20.68 1.95 8.42
CA VAL A 37 19.53 1.85 7.50
C VAL A 37 20.01 1.46 6.09
N ALA A 38 21.09 2.08 5.62
CA ALA A 38 21.69 1.77 4.32
C ALA A 38 22.09 0.30 4.21
N LYS A 39 22.78 -0.22 5.23
CA LYS A 39 23.27 -1.61 5.19
C LYS A 39 22.11 -2.61 5.16
N ARG A 40 21.11 -2.43 6.02
CA ARG A 40 19.92 -3.32 6.03
C ARG A 40 19.16 -3.28 4.71
N TYR A 41 19.00 -2.10 4.13
CA TYR A 41 18.33 -1.92 2.85
C TYR A 41 19.06 -2.69 1.74
N ILE A 42 20.36 -2.45 1.61
CA ILE A 42 21.21 -3.04 0.56
C ILE A 42 21.25 -4.55 0.73
N GLU A 43 21.54 -5.04 1.93
CA GLU A 43 21.60 -6.48 2.22
C GLU A 43 20.27 -7.19 1.97
N TRP A 44 19.15 -6.59 2.37
CA TRP A 44 17.83 -7.18 2.11
C TRP A 44 17.52 -7.20 0.61
N TYR A 45 17.79 -6.09 -0.09
CA TYR A 45 17.54 -5.99 -1.52
C TYR A 45 18.36 -7.01 -2.29
N ASP A 46 19.67 -7.08 -2.05
CA ASP A 46 20.57 -8.01 -2.74
C ASP A 46 20.23 -9.46 -2.39
N LYS A 47 19.83 -9.75 -1.15
CA LYS A 47 19.37 -11.09 -0.76
C LYS A 47 18.11 -11.52 -1.49
N CYS A 48 17.12 -10.62 -1.64
CA CYS A 48 15.81 -10.98 -2.17
C CYS A 48 15.67 -10.79 -3.69
N LEU A 49 16.53 -9.95 -4.29
CA LEU A 49 16.48 -9.60 -5.71
C LEU A 49 17.79 -9.88 -6.46
N GLY A 50 18.91 -10.05 -5.76
CA GLY A 50 20.24 -10.15 -6.38
C GLY A 50 20.42 -11.32 -7.35
N GLU A 51 19.72 -12.45 -7.13
CA GLU A 51 19.73 -13.57 -8.10
C GLU A 51 18.89 -13.28 -9.36
N ALA A 52 17.87 -12.40 -9.25
CA ALA A 52 16.99 -12.05 -10.37
C ALA A 52 17.62 -10.98 -11.28
N VAL A 53 18.57 -10.20 -10.77
CA VAL A 53 19.32 -9.20 -11.54
C VAL A 53 20.66 -9.82 -11.93
N ALA A 54 20.75 -10.36 -13.15
CA ALA A 54 21.95 -11.06 -13.61
C ALA A 54 23.21 -10.18 -13.50
N GLN A 55 24.13 -10.54 -12.62
CA GLN A 55 25.43 -9.90 -12.51
C GLN A 55 26.35 -10.39 -13.62
N ILE A 56 26.43 -9.61 -14.70
CA ILE A 56 27.45 -9.80 -15.72
C ILE A 56 28.68 -9.00 -15.30
N GLU A 57 29.84 -9.65 -15.27
CA GLU A 57 31.09 -9.05 -14.79
C GLU A 57 31.36 -7.69 -15.48
N LYS A 58 31.61 -6.64 -14.68
CA LYS A 58 31.85 -5.23 -15.10
C LYS A 58 30.67 -4.49 -15.74
N GLN A 59 29.50 -5.11 -15.83
CA GLN A 59 28.30 -4.44 -16.33
C GLN A 59 27.54 -3.80 -15.16
N PRO A 60 27.11 -2.52 -15.28
CA PRO A 60 26.28 -1.91 -14.26
C PRO A 60 24.92 -2.61 -14.17
N TYR A 61 24.38 -2.74 -12.97
CA TYR A 61 23.08 -3.35 -12.72
C TYR A 61 22.37 -2.62 -11.56
N LEU A 62 21.08 -2.91 -11.38
CA LEU A 62 20.28 -2.34 -10.30
C LEU A 62 20.57 -3.04 -8.96
N SER A 63 21.79 -2.86 -8.45
CA SER A 63 22.18 -3.35 -7.12
C SER A 63 21.40 -2.66 -6.01
N GLY A 64 21.38 -3.28 -4.82
CA GLY A 64 20.80 -2.68 -3.62
C GLY A 64 21.41 -1.30 -3.32
N GLU A 65 22.71 -1.10 -3.60
CA GLU A 65 23.36 0.20 -3.44
C GLU A 65 22.81 1.26 -4.42
N VAL A 66 22.62 0.90 -5.70
CA VAL A 66 22.03 1.80 -6.71
C VAL A 66 20.59 2.15 -6.37
N VAL A 67 19.77 1.17 -5.95
CA VAL A 67 18.37 1.42 -5.61
C VAL A 67 18.25 2.18 -4.27
N TYR A 68 19.12 1.93 -3.31
CA TYR A 68 19.20 2.73 -2.08
C TYR A 68 19.59 4.19 -2.37
N ASN A 69 20.52 4.39 -3.32
CA ASN A 69 20.88 5.72 -3.79
C ASN A 69 19.67 6.43 -4.42
N LEU A 70 18.94 5.77 -5.32
CA LEU A 70 17.69 6.27 -5.92
C LEU A 70 16.66 6.64 -4.85
N ARG A 71 16.49 5.78 -3.84
CA ARG A 71 15.59 6.04 -2.71
C ARG A 71 15.96 7.33 -1.98
N ASN A 72 17.25 7.55 -1.71
CA ASN A 72 17.70 8.75 -1.00
C ASN A 72 17.53 10.01 -1.84
N THR A 73 17.96 10.02 -3.09
CA THR A 73 17.80 11.18 -3.98
C THR A 73 16.32 11.48 -4.22
N PHE A 74 15.50 10.46 -4.47
CA PHE A 74 14.09 10.67 -4.75
C PHE A 74 13.31 11.14 -3.52
N LEU A 75 13.48 10.50 -2.36
CA LEU A 75 12.68 10.81 -1.17
C LEU A 75 13.17 12.05 -0.41
N HIS A 76 14.46 12.37 -0.45
CA HIS A 76 15.00 13.53 0.29
C HIS A 76 15.17 14.79 -0.57
N THR A 77 15.40 14.66 -1.88
CA THR A 77 15.60 15.82 -2.76
C THR A 77 14.60 15.92 -3.90
N GLY A 78 13.69 14.95 -4.04
CA GLY A 78 12.68 14.92 -5.09
C GLY A 78 13.21 14.55 -6.48
N SER A 79 14.46 14.07 -6.57
CA SER A 79 15.12 13.75 -7.84
C SER A 79 15.11 12.24 -8.11
N PRO A 80 14.37 11.73 -9.11
CA PRO A 80 14.35 10.32 -9.48
C PRO A 80 15.59 9.94 -10.32
N ASN A 81 16.79 10.20 -9.78
CA ASN A 81 18.07 9.99 -10.45
C ASN A 81 19.12 9.42 -9.48
N ILE A 82 20.21 8.87 -10.02
CA ILE A 82 21.32 8.35 -9.23
C ILE A 82 22.38 9.43 -9.03
N ASP A 83 22.80 9.62 -7.79
CA ASP A 83 24.00 10.38 -7.43
C ASP A 83 25.21 9.44 -7.46
N SER A 84 25.83 9.30 -8.63
CA SER A 84 26.90 8.33 -8.88
C SER A 84 28.14 8.52 -8.00
N ASN A 85 28.36 9.72 -7.45
CA ASN A 85 29.45 9.99 -6.51
C ASN A 85 29.26 9.28 -5.16
N LYS A 86 28.02 8.88 -4.85
CA LYS A 86 27.66 8.16 -3.62
C LYS A 86 27.55 6.65 -3.81
N VAL A 87 27.78 6.14 -5.02
CA VAL A 87 27.87 4.70 -5.30
C VAL A 87 29.31 4.25 -5.11
N LYS A 88 29.53 3.30 -4.21
CA LYS A 88 30.87 2.82 -3.84
C LYS A 88 31.41 1.84 -4.87
N GLU A 89 30.57 0.93 -5.35
CA GLU A 89 30.97 -0.04 -6.38
C GLU A 89 31.22 0.67 -7.72
N GLU A 90 32.47 0.66 -8.18
CA GLU A 90 32.89 1.48 -9.32
C GLU A 90 32.18 1.09 -10.62
N ASP A 91 31.87 -0.20 -10.79
CA ASP A 91 31.15 -0.71 -11.96
C ASP A 91 29.69 -0.29 -11.98
N ASN A 92 29.13 0.12 -10.84
CA ASN A 92 27.76 0.62 -10.70
C ASN A 92 27.68 2.16 -10.68
N ARG A 93 28.81 2.87 -10.84
CA ARG A 93 28.79 4.34 -11.03
C ARG A 93 28.30 4.67 -12.44
N LEU A 94 27.10 5.24 -12.52
CA LEU A 94 26.42 5.51 -13.79
C LEU A 94 26.77 6.91 -14.33
N ASP A 95 26.99 7.03 -15.62
CA ASP A 95 27.01 8.32 -16.31
C ASP A 95 25.59 8.82 -16.57
N ARG A 96 24.64 7.88 -16.75
CA ARG A 96 23.24 8.21 -16.97
C ARG A 96 22.30 7.14 -16.41
N PHE A 97 21.29 7.60 -15.68
CA PHE A 97 20.16 6.79 -15.27
C PHE A 97 18.89 7.30 -15.93
N ILE A 98 18.07 6.40 -16.48
CA ILE A 98 16.80 6.72 -17.13
C ILE A 98 15.68 5.95 -16.44
N LEU A 99 14.80 6.66 -15.76
CA LEU A 99 13.54 6.10 -15.28
C LEU A 99 12.46 6.26 -16.36
N ILE A 100 12.01 5.15 -16.93
CA ILE A 100 10.98 5.12 -17.97
C ILE A 100 9.60 5.09 -17.29
N LEU A 101 8.74 6.05 -17.64
CA LEU A 101 7.35 6.08 -17.19
C LEU A 101 6.49 5.26 -18.15
N GLY A 102 6.46 3.95 -17.94
CA GLY A 102 5.72 3.01 -18.78
C GLY A 102 4.88 2.02 -17.97
N ASP A 103 4.32 1.05 -18.68
CA ASP A 103 3.54 -0.07 -18.14
C ASP A 103 4.31 -1.40 -18.28
N ALA A 104 5.63 -1.34 -18.45
CA ALA A 104 6.50 -2.50 -18.62
C ALA A 104 6.19 -3.38 -19.85
N THR A 105 5.56 -2.83 -20.90
CA THR A 105 5.24 -3.60 -22.12
C THR A 105 6.29 -3.54 -23.23
N VAL A 106 7.15 -2.52 -23.22
CA VAL A 106 8.13 -2.26 -24.31
C VAL A 106 9.56 -2.52 -23.86
N ILE A 107 9.98 -1.91 -22.75
CA ILE A 107 11.30 -2.09 -22.13
C ILE A 107 11.04 -2.32 -20.65
N LEU A 108 11.67 -3.36 -20.09
CA LEU A 108 11.64 -3.62 -18.65
C LEU A 108 12.84 -2.97 -17.98
N GLU A 109 14.01 -3.34 -18.47
CA GLU A 109 15.32 -2.83 -18.08
C GLU A 109 16.23 -2.92 -19.31
N SER A 110 17.11 -1.95 -19.48
CA SER A 110 18.13 -1.93 -20.52
C SER A 110 19.39 -1.32 -19.96
N THR A 111 20.48 -2.07 -20.06
CA THR A 111 21.81 -1.60 -19.69
C THR A 111 22.64 -1.36 -20.95
N PHE A 112 23.32 -0.23 -21.00
CA PHE A 112 24.28 0.10 -22.04
C PHE A 112 25.59 0.53 -21.39
N PHE A 113 26.70 -0.10 -21.78
CA PHE A 113 28.00 0.30 -21.29
C PHE A 113 29.06 0.25 -22.39
N ILE A 114 30.05 1.13 -22.25
CA ILE A 114 31.27 1.19 -23.03
C ILE A 114 32.40 1.13 -22.01
N ASP A 115 33.25 0.12 -22.10
CA ASP A 115 34.48 0.03 -21.31
C ASP A 115 35.67 -0.17 -22.24
N THR A 116 36.28 0.95 -22.62
CA THR A 116 37.48 1.00 -23.45
C THR A 116 38.55 1.83 -22.74
N PRO A 117 39.85 1.70 -23.10
CA PRO A 117 40.90 2.53 -22.51
C PRO A 117 40.67 4.04 -22.66
N SER A 118 39.93 4.46 -23.69
CA SER A 118 39.72 5.88 -24.03
C SER A 118 38.39 6.44 -23.51
N VAL A 119 37.36 5.61 -23.40
CA VAL A 119 36.01 6.02 -23.00
C VAL A 119 35.43 4.97 -22.08
N LYS A 120 34.95 5.43 -20.93
CA LYS A 120 34.05 4.70 -20.04
C LYS A 120 32.70 5.41 -20.04
N TYR A 121 31.64 4.66 -20.31
CA TYR A 121 30.27 5.18 -20.27
C TYR A 121 29.33 4.10 -19.76
N ARG A 122 28.50 4.39 -18.76
CA ARG A 122 27.59 3.45 -18.13
C ARG A 122 26.19 4.04 -18.02
N LEU A 123 25.21 3.31 -18.54
CA LEU A 123 23.80 3.69 -18.52
C LEU A 123 22.92 2.53 -18.11
N ILE A 124 21.99 2.82 -17.19
CA ILE A 124 20.85 1.95 -16.89
C ILE A 124 19.57 2.71 -17.23
N ALA A 125 18.67 2.07 -17.97
CA ALA A 125 17.31 2.50 -18.17
C ALA A 125 16.36 1.45 -17.59
N VAL A 126 15.42 1.86 -16.75
CA VAL A 126 14.48 0.94 -16.10
C VAL A 126 13.06 1.48 -16.15
N ASP A 127 12.10 0.62 -16.46
CA ASP A 127 10.67 0.94 -16.39
C ASP A 127 10.20 0.96 -14.93
N ILE A 128 9.50 2.03 -14.57
CA ILE A 128 9.04 2.25 -13.20
C ILE A 128 8.04 1.19 -12.74
N THR A 129 7.18 0.70 -13.63
CA THR A 129 6.23 -0.37 -13.32
C THR A 129 6.98 -1.67 -13.08
N HIS A 130 7.98 -1.98 -13.91
CA HIS A 130 8.84 -3.15 -13.72
C HIS A 130 9.58 -3.10 -12.38
N LEU A 131 10.26 -2.00 -12.08
CA LEU A 131 10.98 -1.80 -10.81
C LEU A 131 10.04 -1.94 -9.61
N CYS A 132 8.86 -1.32 -9.68
CA CYS A 132 7.88 -1.40 -8.60
C CYS A 132 7.35 -2.81 -8.39
N ASP A 133 7.00 -3.52 -9.47
CA ASP A 133 6.50 -4.89 -9.37
C ASP A 133 7.56 -5.84 -8.83
N MET A 134 8.82 -5.70 -9.26
CA MET A 134 9.93 -6.50 -8.78
C MET A 134 10.11 -6.38 -7.26
N ILE A 135 10.21 -5.14 -6.75
CA ILE A 135 10.37 -4.89 -5.30
C ILE A 135 9.11 -5.30 -4.54
N CYS A 136 7.90 -5.01 -5.05
CA CYS A 136 6.65 -5.40 -4.41
C CYS A 136 6.50 -6.92 -4.31
N ASN A 137 6.89 -7.67 -5.34
CA ASN A 137 6.82 -9.13 -5.34
C ASN A 137 7.82 -9.72 -4.35
N ALA A 138 9.05 -9.19 -4.31
CA ALA A 138 10.06 -9.60 -3.33
C ALA A 138 9.60 -9.32 -1.89
N ALA A 139 9.08 -8.12 -1.62
CA ALA A 139 8.57 -7.74 -0.30
C ALA A 139 7.36 -8.58 0.12
N LEU A 140 6.43 -8.84 -0.79
CA LEU A 140 5.27 -9.70 -0.53
C LEU A 140 5.70 -11.13 -0.22
N CYS A 141 6.60 -11.70 -1.02
CA CYS A 141 7.15 -13.03 -0.80
C CYS A 141 7.85 -13.10 0.56
N TYR A 142 8.70 -12.11 0.89
CA TYR A 142 9.38 -12.03 2.18
C TYR A 142 8.37 -11.97 3.34
N TYR A 143 7.36 -11.09 3.25
CA TYR A 143 6.32 -10.98 4.27
C TYR A 143 5.57 -12.30 4.47
N GLU A 144 5.16 -12.97 3.39
CA GLU A 144 4.39 -14.22 3.46
C GLU A 144 5.14 -15.34 4.20
N HIS A 145 6.46 -15.39 4.08
CA HIS A 145 7.31 -16.39 4.74
C HIS A 145 7.83 -15.99 6.12
N ASN A 146 7.62 -14.74 6.56
CA ASN A 146 8.20 -14.21 7.79
C ASN A 146 7.18 -13.44 8.64
N LYS A 147 5.88 -13.75 8.52
CA LYS A 147 4.79 -12.99 9.19
C LYS A 147 4.99 -12.86 10.69
N ASP A 148 5.57 -13.87 11.32
CA ASP A 148 5.90 -13.92 12.74
C ASP A 148 6.96 -12.89 13.17
N LYS A 149 7.82 -12.46 12.24
CA LYS A 149 8.82 -11.41 12.50
C LYS A 149 8.22 -10.00 12.48
N PHE A 150 7.04 -9.81 11.90
CA PHE A 150 6.37 -8.52 11.84
C PHE A 150 5.55 -8.27 13.11
N GLY A 151 6.12 -7.50 14.04
CA GLY A 151 5.40 -6.91 15.16
C GLY A 151 4.89 -5.53 14.80
N TRP A 152 3.62 -5.25 15.10
CA TRP A 152 3.03 -3.92 14.93
C TRP A 152 2.86 -3.29 16.32
N ASP A 153 3.55 -2.19 16.56
CA ASP A 153 3.51 -1.42 17.81
C ASP A 153 2.56 -0.22 17.74
N PHE A 154 1.72 -0.17 16.70
CA PHE A 154 0.80 0.93 16.45
C PHE A 154 -0.64 0.44 16.26
N LEU A 155 -1.59 1.33 16.56
CA LEU A 155 -3.02 1.10 16.37
C LEU A 155 -3.52 1.91 15.17
N ILE A 156 -4.15 1.25 14.21
CA ILE A 156 -4.84 1.90 13.09
C ILE A 156 -6.34 1.62 13.24
N THR A 157 -7.08 2.65 13.64
CA THR A 157 -8.55 2.57 13.72
C THR A 157 -9.15 3.38 12.57
N PRO A 158 -9.90 2.74 11.64
CA PRO A 158 -10.65 3.48 10.62
C PRO A 158 -11.61 4.47 11.27
N GLN A 159 -11.74 5.67 10.69
CA GLN A 159 -12.64 6.72 11.21
C GLN A 159 -14.07 6.22 11.39
N GLU A 160 -14.54 5.36 10.47
CA GLU A 160 -15.87 4.76 10.51
C GLU A 160 -16.11 3.96 11.81
N SER A 161 -15.07 3.30 12.33
CA SER A 161 -15.11 2.55 13.59
C SER A 161 -15.22 3.45 14.82
N ILE A 162 -14.79 4.71 14.74
CA ILE A 162 -14.91 5.70 15.81
C ILE A 162 -16.31 6.34 15.80
N THR A 163 -16.91 6.42 14.61
CA THR A 163 -18.21 7.05 14.40
C THR A 163 -19.40 6.10 14.46
N ASP A 164 -19.19 4.77 14.44
CA ASP A 164 -20.28 3.80 14.55
C ASP A 164 -20.74 3.66 16.02
N PRO A 165 -21.92 4.18 16.40
CA PRO A 165 -22.42 4.10 17.78
C PRO A 165 -22.73 2.66 18.22
N ARG A 166 -22.69 1.68 17.32
CA ARG A 166 -22.92 0.26 17.62
C ARG A 166 -21.64 -0.50 17.96
N LYS A 167 -20.46 0.10 17.76
CA LYS A 167 -19.17 -0.50 18.09
C LYS A 167 -18.59 0.29 19.27
N PRO A 168 -18.57 -0.26 20.49
CA PRO A 168 -17.90 0.40 21.60
C PRO A 168 -16.43 0.63 21.23
N PRO A 169 -15.77 1.67 21.79
CA PRO A 169 -14.31 1.76 21.75
C PRO A 169 -13.72 0.44 22.24
N GLU A 170 -12.56 0.03 21.73
CA GLU A 170 -11.85 -1.16 22.22
C GLU A 170 -11.38 -0.93 23.68
N GLU A 171 -12.33 -0.97 24.62
CA GLU A 171 -12.14 -0.84 26.07
C GLU A 171 -11.07 -1.85 26.54
N ASP A 172 -11.06 -3.03 25.94
CA ASP A 172 -10.12 -4.12 26.24
C ASP A 172 -8.65 -3.77 25.91
N LEU A 173 -8.39 -2.99 24.85
CA LEU A 173 -7.03 -2.61 24.43
C LEU A 173 -6.43 -1.53 25.32
N ILE A 174 -7.25 -0.57 25.77
CA ILE A 174 -6.81 0.45 26.72
C ILE A 174 -6.52 -0.19 28.08
N ILE A 175 -7.39 -1.11 28.52
CA ILE A 175 -7.19 -1.87 29.77
C ILE A 175 -5.93 -2.73 29.69
N SER A 176 -5.67 -3.41 28.56
CA SER A 176 -4.47 -4.23 28.41
C SER A 176 -3.20 -3.40 28.48
N LEU A 177 -3.14 -2.27 27.75
CA LEU A 177 -1.99 -1.36 27.75
C LEU A 177 -1.70 -0.76 29.13
N ILE A 178 -2.75 -0.39 29.87
CA ILE A 178 -2.59 0.14 31.24
C ILE A 178 -2.04 -0.96 32.17
N ASN A 179 -2.58 -2.18 32.10
CA ASN A 179 -2.12 -3.29 32.93
C ASN A 179 -0.68 -3.70 32.61
N GLU A 180 -0.27 -3.65 31.35
CA GLU A 180 1.11 -3.92 30.93
C GLU A 180 2.09 -2.89 31.52
N LYS A 181 1.70 -1.61 31.57
CA LYS A 181 2.49 -0.57 32.23
C LYS A 181 2.56 -0.75 33.75
N LEU A 182 1.43 -1.09 34.38
CA LEU A 182 1.38 -1.38 35.82
C LEU A 182 2.27 -2.59 36.17
N GLU A 183 2.32 -3.60 35.30
CA GLU A 183 3.24 -4.74 35.44
C GLU A 183 4.71 -4.31 35.37
N ALA A 184 5.06 -3.47 34.40
CA ALA A 184 6.41 -2.97 34.24
C ALA A 184 6.89 -2.12 35.43
N GLU A 185 5.96 -1.43 36.11
CA GLU A 185 6.24 -0.61 37.30
C GLU A 185 6.21 -1.42 38.62
N GLY A 186 5.90 -2.72 38.57
CA GLY A 186 5.85 -3.59 39.75
C GLY A 186 4.57 -3.43 40.58
N GLU A 187 3.57 -2.75 40.03
CA GLU A 187 2.27 -2.55 40.67
C GLU A 187 1.44 -3.83 40.61
N SER A 188 0.74 -4.13 41.71
CA SER A 188 -0.02 -5.39 41.87
C SER A 188 -1.48 -5.29 41.42
N PHE A 189 -2.00 -4.07 41.27
CA PHE A 189 -3.39 -3.84 40.90
C PHE A 189 -3.58 -3.90 39.39
N ARG A 190 -4.72 -4.46 38.96
CA ARG A 190 -5.08 -4.57 37.53
C ARG A 190 -6.44 -3.96 37.28
N VAL A 191 -6.53 -3.12 36.26
CA VAL A 191 -7.78 -2.58 35.74
C VAL A 191 -8.55 -3.74 35.10
N LYS A 192 -9.76 -4.03 35.60
CA LYS A 192 -10.60 -5.16 35.13
C LYS A 192 -11.72 -4.74 34.19
N SER A 193 -12.14 -3.49 34.27
CA SER A 193 -13.19 -2.91 33.44
C SER A 193 -13.17 -1.40 33.61
N ILE A 194 -13.39 -0.65 32.53
CA ILE A 194 -13.72 0.77 32.62
C ILE A 194 -15.24 0.83 32.72
N SER A 195 -15.79 1.38 33.82
CA SER A 195 -17.24 1.30 34.06
C SER A 195 -18.02 2.05 32.97
N LYS A 196 -19.10 1.42 32.45
CA LYS A 196 -20.03 1.99 31.46
C LYS A 196 -20.88 3.15 32.00
N LYS A 197 -20.26 4.21 32.52
CA LYS A 197 -20.74 5.56 32.23
C LYS A 197 -19.93 5.97 31.02
N SER A 198 -20.55 5.88 29.85
CA SER A 198 -20.03 6.29 28.54
C SER A 198 -18.86 7.27 28.72
N ASN A 199 -17.66 6.88 28.27
CA ASN A 199 -16.50 7.78 28.27
C ASN A 199 -16.85 9.12 27.58
N LYS A 200 -17.79 9.12 26.63
CA LYS A 200 -18.35 10.36 26.06
C LYS A 200 -19.12 11.21 27.07
N ASP A 201 -19.84 10.63 28.02
CA ASP A 201 -20.60 11.37 29.02
C ASP A 201 -19.70 11.91 30.12
N LEU A 202 -18.68 11.14 30.53
CA LEU A 202 -17.69 11.62 31.52
C LEU A 202 -16.78 12.70 30.91
N ILE A 203 -16.29 12.49 29.68
CA ILE A 203 -15.51 13.49 28.93
C ILE A 203 -16.38 14.69 28.54
N SER A 204 -17.65 14.51 28.16
CA SER A 204 -18.56 15.64 27.88
C SER A 204 -18.91 16.40 29.15
N GLU A 205 -19.20 15.74 30.28
CA GLU A 205 -19.39 16.43 31.57
C GLU A 205 -18.12 17.17 32.00
N LEU A 206 -16.94 16.57 31.81
CA LEU A 206 -15.65 17.21 32.09
C LEU A 206 -15.42 18.41 31.17
N LEU A 207 -15.66 18.27 29.87
CA LEU A 207 -15.54 19.35 28.89
C LEU A 207 -16.56 20.46 29.13
N ASP A 208 -17.79 20.13 29.54
CA ASP A 208 -18.83 21.11 29.87
C ASP A 208 -18.51 21.84 31.17
N LYS A 209 -17.97 21.13 32.17
CA LYS A 209 -17.47 21.73 33.42
C LYS A 209 -16.28 22.65 33.14
N ILE A 210 -15.31 22.23 32.32
CA ILE A 210 -14.15 23.03 31.90
C ILE A 210 -14.59 24.25 31.06
N LYS A 211 -15.58 24.11 30.17
CA LYS A 211 -16.14 25.23 29.39
C LYS A 211 -16.91 26.23 30.24
N SER A 212 -17.53 25.77 31.32
CA SER A 212 -18.29 26.60 32.26
C SER A 212 -17.41 27.33 33.28
N ASP A 213 -16.24 26.79 33.60
CA ASP A 213 -15.28 27.38 34.53
C ASP A 213 -14.22 28.21 33.78
N LYS A 214 -14.33 29.53 33.89
CA LYS A 214 -13.44 30.48 33.20
C LYS A 214 -11.97 30.32 33.59
N LYS A 215 -11.67 29.87 34.81
CA LYS A 215 -10.30 29.73 35.31
C LYS A 215 -9.65 28.47 34.74
N LEU A 216 -10.38 27.35 34.77
CA LEU A 216 -9.93 26.09 34.17
C LEU A 216 -9.76 26.22 32.65
N LYS A 217 -10.65 26.95 31.98
CA LYS A 217 -10.54 27.21 30.54
C LYS A 217 -9.27 27.99 30.19
N GLN A 218 -8.92 29.00 30.98
CA GLN A 218 -7.70 29.78 30.76
C GLN A 218 -6.43 28.97 31.03
N GLU A 219 -6.41 28.15 32.10
CA GLU A 219 -5.29 27.26 32.39
C GLU A 219 -5.11 26.19 31.31
N LEU A 220 -6.21 25.74 30.68
CA LEU A 220 -6.20 24.81 29.55
C LEU A 220 -5.71 25.47 28.25
N ASP A 221 -6.17 26.69 27.93
CA ASP A 221 -5.73 27.47 26.77
C ASP A 221 -4.22 27.80 26.84
N GLU A 222 -3.66 27.84 28.05
CA GLU A 222 -2.22 28.01 28.32
C GLU A 222 -1.43 26.69 28.32
N GLY A 223 -2.07 25.55 28.06
CA GLY A 223 -1.44 24.23 27.95
C GLY A 223 -0.97 23.63 29.27
N LYS A 224 -1.53 24.07 30.41
CA LYS A 224 -1.16 23.57 31.74
C LYS A 224 -1.90 22.28 32.09
N THR A 225 -1.24 21.40 32.85
CA THR A 225 -1.87 20.22 33.45
C THR A 225 -2.91 20.66 34.46
N VAL A 226 -4.14 20.19 34.31
CA VAL A 226 -5.23 20.49 35.23
C VAL A 226 -5.55 19.26 36.06
N HIS A 227 -5.43 19.40 37.38
CA HIS A 227 -5.82 18.38 38.35
C HIS A 227 -7.32 18.45 38.59
N ILE A 228 -8.04 17.35 38.36
CA ILE A 228 -9.49 17.27 38.59
C ILE A 228 -9.79 16.16 39.59
N GLU A 229 -10.43 16.54 40.70
CA GLU A 229 -10.95 15.62 41.70
C GLU A 229 -12.48 15.48 41.56
N LYS A 230 -12.97 14.24 41.44
CA LYS A 230 -14.40 13.93 41.52
C LYS A 230 -14.61 12.59 42.25
N GLY A 231 -14.96 12.66 43.53
CA GLY A 231 -15.03 11.48 44.40
C GLY A 231 -13.63 10.94 44.71
N ASP A 232 -13.45 9.62 44.75
CA ASP A 232 -12.18 8.95 45.07
C ASP A 232 -11.18 8.89 43.88
N ILE A 233 -11.42 9.66 42.81
CA ILE A 233 -10.59 9.65 41.60
C ILE A 233 -9.98 11.04 41.41
N SER A 234 -8.65 11.12 41.44
CA SER A 234 -7.87 12.26 40.95
C SER A 234 -7.30 11.93 39.57
N LEU A 235 -7.50 12.82 38.60
CA LEU A 235 -6.97 12.69 37.25
C LEU A 235 -6.23 13.96 36.83
N ASP A 236 -5.04 13.76 36.29
CA ASP A 236 -4.20 14.81 35.72
C ASP A 236 -4.43 14.82 34.22
N VAL A 237 -5.07 15.87 33.72
CA VAL A 237 -5.48 15.95 32.32
C VAL A 237 -4.65 17.02 31.61
N THR A 238 -3.98 16.60 30.54
CA THR A 238 -3.29 17.46 29.58
C THR A 238 -3.89 17.24 28.19
N PHE A 239 -4.43 18.29 27.57
CA PHE A 239 -4.88 18.26 26.18
C PHE A 239 -3.91 19.06 25.33
N THR A 240 -3.32 18.43 24.32
CA THR A 240 -2.56 19.12 23.28
C THR A 240 -3.43 19.22 22.02
N ASP A 241 -4.20 20.31 21.90
CA ASP A 241 -4.96 20.60 20.68
C ASP A 241 -4.02 21.14 19.60
N HIS A 242 -3.69 20.31 18.60
CA HIS A 242 -3.22 20.81 17.33
C HIS A 242 -4.44 21.21 16.49
N ASN A 243 -4.74 22.51 16.49
CA ASN A 243 -5.76 23.17 15.67
C ASN A 243 -5.78 22.62 14.23
N TRP A 244 -6.76 21.79 13.90
CA TRP A 244 -7.09 21.42 12.53
C TRP A 244 -8.26 22.28 12.06
N GLN A 245 -7.98 23.33 11.29
CA GLN A 245 -9.03 24.08 10.60
C GLN A 245 -9.58 23.24 9.45
N VAL A 246 -10.77 22.66 9.65
CA VAL A 246 -11.53 21.96 8.59
C VAL A 246 -12.10 22.99 7.62
N ARG A 247 -11.56 23.06 6.39
CA ARG A 247 -12.26 23.71 5.26
C ARG A 247 -13.40 22.81 4.78
N GLY A 248 -14.53 23.45 4.53
CA GLY A 248 -15.84 22.81 4.38
C GLY A 248 -16.06 21.90 3.17
N LYS A 249 -17.02 21.00 3.41
CA LYS A 249 -17.79 20.07 2.56
C LYS A 249 -17.79 20.30 1.04
N SER A 250 -17.71 19.18 0.31
CA SER A 250 -18.53 18.94 -0.89
C SER A 250 -19.23 17.59 -0.74
N ASP A 251 -20.56 17.61 -0.79
CA ASP A 251 -21.48 16.49 -0.61
C ASP A 251 -21.46 15.52 -1.81
N THR A 252 -21.28 14.23 -1.57
CA THR A 252 -22.20 13.14 -1.99
C THR A 252 -21.68 11.77 -1.49
N PRO A 253 -22.49 10.97 -0.76
CA PRO A 253 -22.10 9.61 -0.37
C PRO A 253 -22.53 8.59 -1.43
N LEU A 254 -21.57 7.79 -1.93
CA LEU A 254 -21.86 6.51 -2.57
C LEU A 254 -21.20 5.41 -1.74
N THR A 255 -22.01 4.75 -0.92
CA THR A 255 -21.65 3.55 -0.15
C THR A 255 -21.65 2.32 -1.04
N PHE A 256 -20.59 1.49 -1.00
CA PHE A 256 -20.66 0.05 -1.27
C PHE A 256 -19.46 -0.68 -0.65
N SER A 257 -19.77 -1.63 0.23
CA SER A 257 -18.83 -2.47 1.01
C SER A 257 -17.86 -3.30 0.14
N GLU A 258 -16.58 -3.36 0.55
CA GLU A 258 -15.48 -4.00 -0.19
C GLU A 258 -15.34 -5.51 0.04
N ASP A 259 -15.78 -6.02 1.19
CA ASP A 259 -15.57 -7.43 1.55
C ASP A 259 -16.47 -8.40 0.77
N SER A 260 -17.67 -7.97 0.40
CA SER A 260 -18.57 -8.74 -0.46
C SER A 260 -18.10 -8.81 -1.92
N LYS A 261 -17.28 -7.84 -2.39
CA LYS A 261 -16.81 -7.80 -3.79
C LYS A 261 -15.70 -8.81 -4.06
N LYS A 262 -14.75 -9.03 -3.13
CA LYS A 262 -13.63 -9.95 -3.37
C LYS A 262 -14.10 -11.40 -3.51
N GLU A 263 -15.05 -11.84 -2.69
CA GLU A 263 -15.60 -13.20 -2.75
C GLU A 263 -16.52 -13.41 -3.97
N VAL A 264 -17.34 -12.40 -4.32
CA VAL A 264 -18.23 -12.46 -5.49
C VAL A 264 -17.46 -12.41 -6.81
N VAL A 265 -16.35 -11.66 -6.88
CA VAL A 265 -15.48 -11.59 -8.07
C VAL A 265 -14.80 -12.94 -8.32
N GLY A 266 -14.31 -13.62 -7.27
CA GLY A 266 -13.73 -14.96 -7.38
C GLY A 266 -14.73 -16.02 -7.85
N LYS A 267 -15.94 -16.05 -7.26
CA LYS A 267 -17.02 -16.96 -7.67
C LYS A 267 -17.47 -16.73 -9.12
N ARG A 268 -17.58 -15.46 -9.55
CA ARG A 268 -17.98 -15.10 -10.92
C ARG A 268 -16.92 -15.48 -11.95
N GLU A 269 -15.64 -15.31 -11.64
CA GLU A 269 -14.56 -15.72 -12.55
C GLU A 269 -14.53 -17.23 -12.76
N ALA A 270 -14.69 -18.02 -11.69
CA ALA A 270 -14.76 -19.47 -11.77
C ALA A 270 -15.93 -19.95 -12.67
N GLN A 271 -17.10 -19.31 -12.54
CA GLN A 271 -18.27 -19.60 -13.38
C GLN A 271 -18.00 -19.30 -14.87
N ILE A 272 -17.38 -18.16 -15.17
CA ILE A 272 -17.05 -17.76 -16.55
C ILE A 272 -16.01 -18.71 -17.15
N ARG A 273 -14.98 -19.09 -16.38
CA ARG A 273 -13.95 -20.04 -16.81
C ARG A 273 -14.52 -21.42 -17.12
N SER A 274 -15.45 -21.91 -16.30
CA SER A 274 -16.13 -23.20 -16.51
C SER A 274 -17.00 -23.17 -17.78
N PHE A 275 -17.84 -22.15 -17.93
CA PHE A 275 -18.68 -21.98 -19.12
C PHE A 275 -17.84 -21.88 -20.41
N PHE A 276 -16.68 -21.21 -20.35
CA PHE A 276 -15.80 -21.12 -21.50
C PHE A 276 -15.28 -22.50 -21.94
N GLY A 277 -14.93 -23.37 -20.99
CA GLY A 277 -14.49 -24.73 -21.27
C GLY A 277 -15.56 -25.59 -21.96
N GLU A 278 -16.82 -25.36 -21.62
CA GLU A 278 -17.95 -26.12 -22.17
C GLU A 278 -18.38 -25.65 -23.57
N HIS A 279 -18.40 -24.33 -23.80
CA HIS A 279 -19.00 -23.76 -25.02
C HIS A 279 -17.99 -23.25 -26.08
N PHE A 280 -16.71 -23.11 -25.74
CA PHE A 280 -15.65 -22.62 -26.64
C PHE A 280 -14.58 -23.67 -26.92
N LYS A 281 -15.00 -24.81 -27.51
CA LYS A 281 -14.11 -25.95 -27.80
C LYS A 281 -13.18 -25.75 -29.01
N GLU A 282 -13.48 -24.79 -29.88
CA GLU A 282 -12.72 -24.51 -31.11
C GLU A 282 -11.32 -23.91 -30.82
N LYS A 283 -10.30 -24.37 -31.57
CA LYS A 283 -8.89 -24.01 -31.35
C LYS A 283 -8.62 -22.50 -31.37
N LYS A 284 -9.29 -21.77 -32.26
CA LYS A 284 -9.18 -20.30 -32.40
C LYS A 284 -9.60 -19.53 -31.14
N TYR A 285 -10.58 -20.04 -30.39
CA TYR A 285 -11.04 -19.41 -29.15
C TYR A 285 -10.20 -19.81 -27.93
N LYS A 286 -9.65 -21.04 -27.92
CA LYS A 286 -8.75 -21.49 -26.85
C LYS A 286 -7.46 -20.67 -26.77
N GLN A 287 -6.89 -20.28 -27.92
CA GLN A 287 -5.67 -19.45 -27.96
C GLN A 287 -5.89 -18.02 -27.45
N LYS A 288 -7.11 -17.49 -27.59
CA LYS A 288 -7.51 -16.15 -27.11
C LYS A 288 -8.44 -16.21 -25.88
N LYS A 289 -8.42 -17.32 -25.15
CA LYS A 289 -9.31 -17.59 -24.00
C LYS A 289 -9.26 -16.47 -22.97
N GLU A 290 -8.06 -16.09 -22.54
CA GLU A 290 -7.88 -15.08 -21.49
C GLU A 290 -8.36 -13.68 -21.91
N VAL A 291 -8.32 -13.37 -23.22
CA VAL A 291 -8.84 -12.11 -23.75
C VAL A 291 -10.36 -12.05 -23.63
N ILE A 292 -11.04 -13.16 -23.96
CA ILE A 292 -12.52 -13.25 -23.88
C ILE A 292 -12.97 -13.22 -22.42
N ILE A 293 -12.32 -13.98 -21.53
CA ILE A 293 -12.64 -14.01 -20.09
C ILE A 293 -12.48 -12.62 -19.48
N ARG A 294 -11.37 -11.92 -19.77
CA ARG A 294 -11.14 -10.55 -19.28
C ARG A 294 -12.18 -9.57 -19.84
N ALA A 295 -12.55 -9.69 -21.12
CA ALA A 295 -13.58 -8.85 -21.72
C ALA A 295 -14.93 -9.02 -21.01
N VAL A 296 -15.32 -10.26 -20.70
CA VAL A 296 -16.57 -10.56 -19.96
C VAL A 296 -16.49 -10.09 -18.50
N MET A 297 -15.36 -10.30 -17.83
CA MET A 297 -15.18 -9.89 -16.42
C MET A 297 -15.20 -8.37 -16.22
N LYS A 298 -14.62 -7.61 -17.14
CA LYS A 298 -14.48 -6.15 -17.01
C LYS A 298 -15.69 -5.37 -17.51
N SER A 299 -16.54 -5.98 -18.34
CA SER A 299 -17.67 -5.28 -18.96
C SER A 299 -18.88 -5.21 -18.04
N LYS A 300 -19.35 -4.00 -17.75
CA LYS A 300 -20.55 -3.75 -16.95
C LYS A 300 -21.83 -3.66 -17.80
N THR A 301 -21.70 -3.53 -19.12
CA THR A 301 -22.83 -3.47 -20.05
C THR A 301 -22.59 -4.33 -21.29
N LYS A 302 -23.66 -4.66 -22.01
CA LYS A 302 -23.63 -5.38 -23.29
C LYS A 302 -22.80 -4.64 -24.35
N GLN A 303 -22.90 -3.30 -24.37
CA GLN A 303 -22.15 -2.44 -25.31
C GLN A 303 -20.64 -2.44 -24.99
N GLN A 304 -20.26 -2.36 -23.71
CA GLN A 304 -18.86 -2.42 -23.30
C GLN A 304 -18.19 -3.74 -23.68
N LEU A 305 -18.93 -4.85 -23.53
CA LEU A 305 -18.44 -6.17 -23.95
C LEU A 305 -18.21 -6.23 -25.45
N ASN A 306 -19.16 -5.72 -26.25
CA ASN A 306 -19.02 -5.69 -27.69
C ASN A 306 -17.79 -4.90 -28.14
N ILE A 307 -17.58 -3.70 -27.57
CA ILE A 307 -16.40 -2.87 -27.84
C ILE A 307 -15.11 -3.59 -27.45
N ALA A 308 -15.07 -4.24 -26.29
CA ALA A 308 -13.88 -4.96 -25.83
C ALA A 308 -13.52 -6.16 -26.72
N LEU A 309 -14.53 -6.84 -27.27
CA LEU A 309 -14.34 -7.95 -28.22
C LEU A 309 -13.88 -7.43 -29.60
N MET A 310 -14.48 -6.36 -30.12
CA MET A 310 -14.09 -5.78 -31.41
C MET A 310 -12.65 -5.28 -31.46
N LYS A 311 -12.03 -4.99 -30.30
CA LYS A 311 -10.60 -4.65 -30.22
C LYS A 311 -9.66 -5.81 -30.55
N ASN A 312 -10.13 -7.06 -30.45
CA ASN A 312 -9.28 -8.27 -30.51
C ASN A 312 -9.79 -9.33 -31.51
N PHE A 313 -10.99 -9.14 -32.04
CA PHE A 313 -11.70 -10.05 -32.94
C PHE A 313 -12.33 -9.27 -34.09
N SER A 314 -12.45 -9.89 -35.26
CA SER A 314 -13.20 -9.32 -36.38
C SER A 314 -14.69 -9.13 -36.02
N SER A 315 -15.42 -8.34 -36.82
CA SER A 315 -16.86 -8.13 -36.60
C SER A 315 -17.64 -9.45 -36.63
N GLU A 316 -17.28 -10.36 -37.51
CA GLU A 316 -17.92 -11.68 -37.66
C GLU A 316 -17.61 -12.59 -36.46
N GLU A 317 -16.35 -12.65 -36.03
CA GLU A 317 -15.94 -13.41 -34.85
C GLU A 317 -16.55 -12.85 -33.56
N THR A 318 -16.64 -11.51 -33.46
CA THR A 318 -17.27 -10.83 -32.33
C THR A 318 -18.74 -11.23 -32.24
N GLY A 319 -19.48 -11.23 -33.36
CA GLY A 319 -20.87 -11.69 -33.41
C GLY A 319 -21.02 -13.15 -32.97
N ALA A 320 -20.12 -14.04 -33.41
CA ALA A 320 -20.13 -15.45 -33.02
C ALA A 320 -19.84 -15.65 -31.52
N ILE A 321 -18.83 -14.95 -30.98
CA ILE A 321 -18.48 -14.99 -29.56
C ILE A 321 -19.63 -14.44 -28.71
N TYR A 322 -20.19 -13.30 -29.12
CA TYR A 322 -21.29 -12.64 -28.42
C TYR A 322 -22.54 -13.54 -28.34
N LYS A 323 -22.88 -14.22 -29.45
CA LYS A 323 -24.01 -15.17 -29.49
C LYS A 323 -23.81 -16.35 -28.53
N LYS A 324 -22.58 -16.87 -28.42
CA LYS A 324 -22.25 -17.96 -27.48
C LYS A 324 -22.20 -17.50 -26.02
N LEU A 325 -21.82 -16.25 -25.75
CA LEU A 325 -21.81 -15.67 -24.40
C LEU A 325 -23.19 -15.27 -23.89
N LYS A 326 -24.21 -15.23 -24.75
CA LYS A 326 -25.59 -14.80 -24.42
C LYS A 326 -26.15 -15.37 -23.10
N PRO A 327 -25.94 -16.65 -22.73
CA PRO A 327 -26.39 -17.20 -21.45
C PRO A 327 -25.70 -16.60 -20.22
N LEU A 328 -24.41 -16.24 -20.33
CA LEU A 328 -23.62 -15.62 -19.26
C LEU A 328 -23.88 -14.11 -19.07
N ILE A 329 -24.38 -13.45 -20.11
CA ILE A 329 -24.51 -11.98 -20.17
C ILE A 329 -25.96 -11.51 -20.16
N LYS A 330 -26.90 -12.40 -19.82
CA LYS A 330 -28.35 -12.12 -19.82
C LYS A 330 -28.69 -10.95 -18.91
N ASP A 331 -28.06 -10.90 -17.75
CA ASP A 331 -28.29 -9.92 -16.68
C ASP A 331 -27.48 -8.62 -16.87
N LEU A 332 -26.63 -8.54 -17.89
CA LEU A 332 -25.93 -7.29 -18.19
C LEU A 332 -26.94 -6.28 -18.77
N PRO A 333 -27.02 -5.06 -18.18
CA PRO A 333 -27.90 -4.03 -18.69
C PRO A 333 -27.56 -3.72 -20.15
N GLY A 334 -28.62 -3.60 -20.95
CA GLY A 334 -28.53 -3.10 -22.32
C GLY A 334 -28.56 -1.58 -22.28
N ASN A 335 -27.58 -0.95 -22.92
CA ASN A 335 -27.78 0.36 -23.51
C ASN A 335 -27.92 0.16 -25.01
#